data_AF-A0A2A4U1C7-F1
#
_entry.id   AF-A0A2A4U1C7-F1
#
_cell.length_a   1.000
_cell.length_b   1.000
_cell.length_c   1.000
_cell.angle_alpha   90.00
_cell.angle_beta   90.00
_cell.angle_gamma   90.00
#
_symmetry.space_group_name_H-M   'P 1'
#
loop_
_entity.id
_entity.type
_entity.pdbx_description
1 polymer ?
#
loop_
_entity_poly.entity_id
_entity_poly.type
_entity_poly.pdbx_seq_one_letter_code
_entity_poly.pdbx_strand_id
1 'polypeptide(L)'
;MLVPILAAAVTFALNNKHFLELNLWPFGLTVELPLYLAFFGAMIFGVLLGSIVTWLGQGRVRSNLRGQVYDGEVARRELRSEREKVEALEQELKTLKVSTTSAPTSAPKTEVAVVTQTDIEPEQETLPPQKQTG
;
A
#
# COMPACT_ATOMS: atom_id res chain seq x y z
N MET A 1 -6.23 -37.19 -21.62
CA MET A 1 -6.73 -38.22 -20.68
C MET A 1 -8.05 -37.87 -19.96
N LEU A 2 -8.58 -36.65 -20.10
CA LEU A 2 -9.88 -36.27 -19.50
C LEU A 2 -11.11 -36.57 -20.38
N VAL A 3 -10.92 -36.73 -21.69
CA VAL A 3 -12.00 -36.95 -22.67
C VAL A 3 -12.98 -38.07 -22.27
N PRO A 4 -12.56 -39.28 -21.86
CA PRO A 4 -13.52 -40.33 -21.50
C PRO A 4 -14.30 -40.02 -20.22
N ILE A 5 -13.68 -39.33 -19.27
CA ILE A 5 -14.32 -38.92 -18.00
C ILE A 5 -15.40 -37.87 -18.29
N LEU A 6 -15.11 -36.89 -19.16
CA LEU A 6 -16.10 -35.91 -19.59
C LEU A 6 -17.24 -36.58 -20.36
N ALA A 7 -16.93 -37.49 -21.28
CA ALA A 7 -17.95 -38.20 -22.06
C ALA A 7 -18.88 -39.03 -21.16
N ALA A 8 -18.33 -39.73 -20.15
CA ALA A 8 -19.12 -40.49 -19.18
C ALA A 8 -20.00 -39.58 -18.31
N ALA A 9 -19.46 -38.47 -17.81
CA ALA A 9 -20.22 -37.50 -17.02
C ALA A 9 -21.36 -36.85 -17.82
N VAL A 10 -21.10 -36.48 -19.08
CA VAL A 10 -22.12 -35.92 -19.99
C VAL A 10 -23.18 -36.97 -20.31
N THR A 11 -22.80 -38.20 -20.61
CA THR A 11 -23.75 -39.28 -20.90
C THR A 11 -24.60 -39.62 -19.67
N PHE A 12 -23.98 -39.66 -18.49
CA PHE A 12 -24.68 -39.89 -17.22
C PHE A 12 -25.69 -38.78 -16.93
N ALA A 13 -25.31 -37.52 -17.15
CA ALA A 13 -26.19 -36.36 -17.00
C ALA A 13 -27.33 -36.34 -18.04
N LEU A 14 -27.04 -36.70 -19.29
CA LEU A 14 -28.04 -36.80 -20.36
C LEU A 14 -28.97 -37.99 -20.20
N ASN A 15 -28.55 -39.06 -19.54
CA ASN A 15 -29.42 -40.21 -19.32
C ASN A 15 -30.27 -40.04 -18.04
N ASN A 16 -29.69 -39.43 -16.99
CA ASN A 16 -30.40 -39.09 -15.76
C ASN A 16 -30.98 -37.67 -15.85
N LYS A 17 -31.91 -37.46 -16.79
CA LYS A 17 -32.68 -36.20 -16.93
C LYS A 17 -33.79 -36.11 -15.88
N HIS A 18 -33.44 -36.22 -14.61
CA HIS A 18 -34.42 -35.96 -13.57
C HIS A 18 -34.73 -34.45 -13.60
N PHE A 19 -35.96 -34.12 -14.00
CA PHE A 19 -36.46 -32.76 -13.97
C PHE A 19 -36.57 -32.33 -12.51
N LEU A 20 -36.00 -31.18 -12.19
CA LEU A 20 -36.09 -30.56 -10.88
C LEU A 20 -36.74 -29.20 -11.04
N GLU A 21 -37.76 -28.94 -10.23
CA GLU A 21 -38.37 -27.63 -10.12
C GLU A 21 -37.40 -26.71 -9.37
N LEU A 22 -36.79 -25.76 -10.08
CA LEU A 22 -35.89 -24.79 -9.49
C LEU A 22 -36.62 -23.47 -9.28
N ASN A 23 -36.79 -23.11 -8.00
CA ASN A 23 -37.25 -21.81 -7.60
C ASN A 23 -36.04 -20.87 -7.43
N LEU A 24 -35.84 -19.97 -8.38
CA LEU A 24 -34.78 -18.95 -8.32
C LEU A 24 -35.24 -17.78 -7.45
N TRP A 25 -35.17 -17.98 -6.14
CA TRP A 25 -35.25 -16.93 -5.13
C TRP A 25 -33.96 -16.12 -5.19
N PRO A 26 -33.87 -14.97 -5.90
CA PRO A 26 -34.50 -13.68 -5.62
C PRO A 26 -35.18 -13.05 -6.87
N PHE A 27 -35.32 -13.83 -7.94
CA PHE A 27 -35.90 -13.40 -9.22
C PHE A 27 -37.39 -13.76 -9.33
N GLY A 28 -37.93 -14.55 -8.40
CA GLY A 28 -39.34 -14.98 -8.42
C GLY A 28 -39.67 -15.89 -9.60
N LEU A 29 -38.67 -16.56 -10.18
CA LEU A 29 -38.81 -17.41 -11.35
C LEU A 29 -38.79 -18.88 -10.92
N THR A 30 -39.76 -19.64 -11.43
CA THR A 30 -39.81 -21.10 -11.29
C THR A 30 -39.56 -21.70 -12.65
N VAL A 31 -38.47 -22.46 -12.78
CA VAL A 31 -38.09 -23.08 -14.04
C VAL A 31 -37.84 -24.55 -13.80
N GLU A 32 -38.46 -25.39 -14.60
CA GLU A 32 -38.27 -26.83 -14.58
C GLU A 32 -37.15 -27.19 -15.56
N LEU A 33 -35.97 -27.49 -15.03
CA LEU A 33 -34.82 -27.92 -15.84
C LEU A 33 -34.20 -29.18 -15.25
N PRO A 34 -33.51 -29.99 -16.06
CA PRO A 34 -32.66 -31.05 -15.55
C PRO A 34 -31.55 -30.49 -14.64
N LEU A 35 -31.28 -31.19 -13.53
CA LEU A 35 -30.30 -30.77 -12.51
C LEU A 35 -28.91 -30.42 -13.09
N TYR A 36 -28.45 -31.17 -14.09
CA TYR A 36 -27.14 -30.94 -14.70
C TYR A 36 -27.06 -29.55 -15.37
N LEU A 37 -28.15 -29.09 -16.00
CA LEU A 37 -28.20 -27.81 -16.69
C LEU A 37 -28.05 -26.65 -15.71
N ALA A 38 -28.72 -26.75 -14.55
CA ALA A 38 -28.62 -25.77 -13.49
C ALA A 38 -27.23 -25.71 -12.86
N PHE A 39 -26.63 -26.87 -12.57
CA PHE A 39 -25.30 -26.95 -11.98
C PHE A 39 -24.22 -26.37 -12.91
N PHE A 40 -24.17 -26.82 -14.17
CA PHE A 40 -23.21 -26.29 -15.14
C PHE A 40 -23.49 -24.82 -15.45
N GLY A 41 -24.76 -24.42 -15.58
CA GLY A 41 -25.15 -23.02 -15.78
C GLY A 41 -24.65 -22.11 -14.66
N ALA A 42 -24.83 -22.50 -13.40
CA ALA A 42 -24.35 -21.75 -12.25
C ALA A 42 -22.82 -21.65 -12.21
N MET A 43 -22.11 -22.76 -12.51
CA MET A 43 -20.64 -22.76 -12.56
C MET A 43 -20.12 -21.82 -13.66
N ILE A 44 -20.68 -21.92 -14.87
CA ILE A 44 -20.33 -21.05 -15.99
C ILE A 44 -20.61 -19.60 -15.62
N PHE A 45 -21.80 -19.30 -15.10
CA PHE A 45 -22.17 -17.94 -14.68
C PHE A 45 -21.21 -17.36 -13.63
N GLY A 46 -20.85 -18.16 -12.62
CA GLY A 46 -19.86 -17.78 -11.61
C GLY A 46 -18.49 -17.46 -12.19
N VAL A 47 -18.01 -18.29 -13.13
CA VAL A 47 -16.73 -18.05 -13.83
C VAL A 47 -16.81 -16.80 -14.70
N LEU A 48 -17.89 -16.55 -15.43
CA LEU A 48 -18.05 -15.32 -16.22
C LEU A 48 -18.05 -14.09 -15.31
N LEU A 49 -18.84 -14.09 -14.23
CA LEU A 49 -18.86 -12.97 -13.28
C LEU A 49 -17.48 -12.74 -12.65
N GLY A 50 -16.82 -13.80 -12.19
CA GLY A 50 -15.47 -13.72 -11.62
C GLY A 50 -14.45 -13.20 -12.64
N SER A 51 -14.57 -13.62 -13.91
CA SER A 51 -13.70 -13.16 -14.99
C SER A 51 -13.90 -11.68 -15.28
N ILE A 52 -15.16 -11.22 -15.37
CA ILE A 52 -15.50 -9.81 -15.58
C ILE A 52 -14.95 -8.95 -14.44
N VAL A 53 -15.15 -9.36 -13.18
CA VAL A 53 -14.60 -8.67 -12.00
C VAL A 53 -13.07 -8.59 -12.08
N THR A 54 -12.42 -9.69 -12.45
CA THR A 54 -10.96 -9.74 -12.63
C THR A 54 -10.49 -8.76 -13.72
N TRP A 55 -11.22 -8.69 -14.85
CA TRP A 55 -10.87 -7.78 -15.95
C TRP A 55 -11.04 -6.31 -15.55
N LEU A 56 -12.12 -5.99 -14.84
CA LEU A 56 -12.36 -4.65 -14.30
C LEU A 56 -11.27 -4.25 -13.28
N GLY A 57 -10.82 -5.18 -12.44
CA GLY A 57 -9.69 -4.96 -11.54
C GLY A 57 -8.37 -4.73 -12.29
N GLN A 58 -8.14 -5.48 -13.37
CA GLN A 58 -6.91 -5.41 -14.16
C GLN A 58 -6.79 -4.11 -14.99
N GLY A 59 -7.91 -3.53 -15.42
CA GLY A 59 -7.94 -2.22 -16.10
C GLY A 59 -7.41 -1.07 -15.24
N ARG A 60 -7.66 -1.12 -13.92
CA ARG A 60 -7.19 -0.10 -12.98
C ARG A 60 -5.68 -0.19 -12.71
N VAL A 61 -5.10 -1.38 -12.83
CA VAL A 61 -3.66 -1.61 -12.66
C VAL A 61 -2.86 -0.98 -13.80
N ARG A 62 -3.37 -0.94 -15.04
CA ARG A 62 -2.65 -0.33 -16.18
C ARG A 62 -2.47 1.20 -16.06
N SER A 63 -3.40 1.89 -15.39
CA SER A 63 -3.27 3.31 -15.05
C SER A 63 -2.17 3.54 -14.00
N ASN A 64 -2.08 2.63 -13.02
CA ASN A 64 -1.17 2.77 -11.89
C ASN A 64 0.28 2.41 -12.23
N LEU A 65 0.56 1.70 -13.33
CA LEU A 65 1.95 1.45 -13.75
C LEU A 65 2.65 2.72 -14.23
N ARG A 66 1.92 3.66 -14.84
CA ARG A 66 2.50 4.95 -15.28
C ARG A 66 2.66 5.94 -14.13
N GLY A 67 1.71 5.95 -13.18
CA GLY A 67 1.82 6.77 -11.96
C GLY A 67 2.97 6.33 -11.07
N GLN A 68 3.13 5.02 -10.83
CA GLN A 68 4.19 4.50 -9.96
C GLN A 68 5.62 4.72 -10.48
N VAL A 69 5.82 4.78 -11.80
CA VAL A 69 7.14 5.12 -12.39
C VAL A 69 7.44 6.61 -12.17
N TYR A 70 6.45 7.49 -12.33
CA TYR A 70 6.61 8.92 -12.12
C TYR A 70 6.86 9.26 -10.65
N ASP A 71 6.07 8.68 -9.73
CA ASP A 71 6.25 8.87 -8.29
C ASP A 71 7.61 8.34 -7.82
N GLY A 72 8.09 7.24 -8.42
CA GLY A 72 9.43 6.70 -8.18
C GLY A 72 10.56 7.60 -8.68
N GLU A 73 10.38 8.30 -9.80
CA GLU A 73 11.36 9.27 -10.30
C GLU A 73 11.39 10.56 -9.48
N VAL A 74 10.23 11.05 -9.03
CA VAL A 74 10.14 12.23 -8.16
C VAL A 74 10.82 11.96 -6.82
N ALA A 75 10.51 10.84 -6.16
CA ALA A 75 11.17 10.46 -4.90
C ALA A 75 12.70 10.31 -5.05
N ARG A 76 13.17 9.81 -6.20
CA ARG A 76 14.62 9.70 -6.48
C ARG A 76 15.28 11.07 -6.68
N ARG A 77 14.58 12.05 -7.25
CA ARG A 77 15.11 13.41 -7.42
C ARG A 77 15.23 14.14 -6.09
N GLU A 78 14.24 13.99 -5.21
CA GLU A 78 14.27 14.57 -3.87
C GLU A 78 15.47 14.04 -3.07
N LEU A 79 15.67 12.72 -3.04
CA LEU A 79 16.83 12.09 -2.39
C LEU A 79 18.18 12.58 -2.94
N ARG A 80 18.27 12.84 -4.26
CA ARG A 80 19.49 13.38 -4.87
C ARG A 80 19.74 14.82 -4.43
N SER A 81 18.71 15.66 -4.41
CA SER A 81 18.83 17.06 -3.99
C SER A 81 19.20 17.19 -2.50
N GLU A 82 18.71 16.28 -1.66
CA GLU A 82 19.08 16.20 -0.24
C GLU A 82 20.56 15.84 -0.07
N ARG A 83 21.03 14.82 -0.82
CA ARG A 83 22.43 14.37 -0.83
C ARG A 83 23.38 15.50 -1.24
N GLU A 84 23.04 16.21 -2.32
CA GLU A 84 23.86 17.33 -2.83
C GLU A 84 23.97 18.47 -1.80
N LYS A 85 22.89 18.78 -1.06
CA LYS A 85 22.93 19.77 0.03
C LYS A 85 23.79 19.34 1.20
N VAL A 86 23.70 18.07 1.60
CA VAL A 86 24.54 17.52 2.68
C VAL A 86 26.01 17.57 2.28
N GLU A 87 26.35 17.17 1.07
CA GLU A 87 27.73 17.21 0.56
C GLU A 87 28.27 18.65 0.47
N ALA A 88 27.44 19.63 0.06
CA ALA A 88 27.84 21.03 0.01
C ALA A 88 28.14 21.60 1.41
N LEU A 89 27.28 21.32 2.40
CA LEU A 89 27.51 21.73 3.78
C LEU A 89 28.75 21.08 4.40
N GLU A 90 29.00 19.80 4.10
CA GLU A 90 30.23 19.11 4.53
C GLU A 90 31.49 19.74 3.93
N GLN A 91 31.43 20.17 2.67
CA GLN A 91 32.54 20.87 2.02
C GLN A 91 32.79 22.24 2.64
N GLU A 92 31.75 23.01 2.95
CA GLU A 92 31.88 24.28 3.66
C GLU A 92 32.50 24.10 5.04
N LEU A 93 32.09 23.08 5.80
CA LEU A 93 32.72 22.77 7.08
C LEU A 93 34.19 22.35 6.92
N LYS A 94 34.53 21.63 5.85
CA LYS A 94 35.90 21.21 5.56
C LYS A 94 36.77 22.40 5.18
N THR A 95 36.29 23.33 4.36
CA THR A 95 37.03 24.54 3.98
C THR A 95 37.18 25.49 5.18
N LEU A 96 36.13 25.69 5.97
CA LEU A 96 36.18 26.47 7.21
C LEU A 96 37.17 25.87 8.23
N LYS A 97 37.21 24.54 8.38
CA LYS A 97 38.14 23.86 9.30
C LYS A 97 39.59 23.87 8.82
N VAL A 98 39.82 23.81 7.50
CA VAL A 98 41.15 23.96 6.90
C VAL A 98 41.66 25.39 7.06
N SER A 99 40.81 26.40 6.85
CA SER A 99 41.14 27.81 7.06
C SER A 99 41.35 28.18 8.53
N THR A 100 40.68 27.49 9.46
CA THR A 100 40.88 27.69 10.92
C THR A 100 42.17 27.04 11.44
N THR A 101 42.80 26.13 10.68
CA THR A 101 44.04 25.43 11.11
C THR A 101 45.33 26.15 10.66
N SER A 102 45.24 27.17 9.79
CA SER A 102 46.41 27.90 9.26
C SER A 102 46.46 29.38 9.66
N ALA A 103 46.35 29.69 10.96
CA ALA A 103 46.77 30.99 11.49
C ALA A 103 47.52 30.80 12.82
N PRO A 104 48.82 31.15 12.91
CA PRO A 104 49.58 31.05 14.14
C PRO A 104 49.24 32.21 15.09
N THR A 105 49.13 31.86 16.37
CA THR A 105 49.45 32.63 17.58
C THR A 105 49.54 34.16 17.46
N SER A 106 48.58 34.85 18.06
CA SER A 106 48.83 36.05 18.89
C SER A 106 47.58 36.40 19.72
N ALA A 107 47.57 35.95 20.98
CA ALA A 107 46.92 36.69 22.07
C ALA A 107 47.76 37.97 22.35
N PRO A 108 47.26 39.08 22.95
CA PRO A 108 46.36 39.07 24.11
C PRO A 108 45.35 40.24 24.23
N LYS A 109 44.63 40.24 25.38
CA LYS A 109 43.72 41.26 25.99
C LYS A 109 42.24 40.97 25.76
N THR A 110 41.55 40.31 26.70
CA THR A 110 40.95 40.89 27.93
C THR A 110 39.77 41.80 27.61
N GLU A 111 38.55 41.25 27.57
CA GLU A 111 37.33 41.83 28.13
C GLU A 111 36.24 40.72 28.09
N VAL A 112 35.91 40.08 29.22
CA VAL A 112 34.60 40.23 29.91
C VAL A 112 33.43 40.03 28.91
N ALA A 113 32.70 38.93 28.92
CA ALA A 113 31.84 38.55 30.02
C ALA A 113 31.60 37.03 30.06
N VAL A 114 31.95 36.46 31.21
CA VAL A 114 31.30 35.27 31.77
C VAL A 114 29.89 35.68 32.16
N VAL A 115 28.88 35.09 31.53
CA VAL A 115 27.57 34.83 32.15
C VAL A 115 27.27 33.36 31.90
N THR A 116 27.66 32.57 32.90
CA THR A 116 27.13 31.24 33.17
C THR A 116 25.71 31.40 33.70
N GLN A 117 24.76 30.72 33.08
CA GLN A 117 23.47 30.31 33.66
C GLN A 117 22.93 29.28 32.62
N THR A 118 23.24 27.99 32.69
CA THR A 118 22.73 27.00 33.65
C THR A 118 21.35 27.34 34.15
N ASP A 119 20.34 26.93 33.40
CA ASP A 119 19.07 26.50 33.97
C ASP A 119 18.62 25.24 33.21
N ILE A 120 19.03 24.10 33.76
CA ILE A 120 18.32 22.84 33.62
C ILE A 120 17.37 22.84 34.83
N GLU A 121 16.10 23.15 34.59
CA GLU A 121 15.03 22.89 35.56
C GLU A 121 14.20 21.70 35.08
N PRO A 122 14.18 20.58 35.83
CA PRO A 122 13.31 19.45 35.60
C PRO A 122 12.08 19.55 36.52
N GLU A 123 10.91 19.90 35.98
CA GLU A 123 9.61 19.68 36.62
C GLU A 123 8.68 19.09 35.54
N GLN A 124 8.26 17.82 35.53
CA GLN A 124 7.59 17.05 36.58
C GLN A 124 6.49 17.83 37.30
N GLU A 125 5.45 18.18 36.54
CA GLU A 125 4.10 18.38 37.06
C GLU A 125 3.16 17.40 36.31
N THR A 126 3.08 16.15 36.80
CA THR A 126 1.99 15.63 37.64
C THR A 126 0.60 15.64 36.97
N LEU A 127 0.25 14.46 36.47
CA LEU A 127 -1.04 13.75 36.52
C LEU A 127 -2.40 14.42 36.15
N PRO A 128 -3.32 13.64 35.57
CA PRO A 128 -4.67 14.06 35.19
C PRO A 128 -5.65 14.04 36.38
N PRO A 129 -6.79 14.74 36.25
CA PRO A 129 -8.03 14.15 36.76
C PRO A 129 -9.19 14.25 35.75
N GLN A 130 -9.73 13.06 35.46
CA GLN A 130 -11.15 12.75 35.32
C GLN A 130 -12.12 13.92 35.59
N LYS A 131 -12.92 14.28 34.58
CA LYS A 131 -14.27 14.82 34.82
C LYS A 131 -15.30 13.77 34.44
N GLN A 132 -15.93 13.23 35.48
CA GLN A 132 -17.31 12.76 35.51
C GLN A 132 -18.29 13.86 35.05
N THR A 133 -19.57 13.47 34.93
CA THR A 133 -20.82 14.24 34.76
C THR A 133 -21.20 14.58 33.31
N GLY A 134 -22.34 14.11 32.77
CA GLY A 134 -23.45 13.33 33.34
C GLY A 134 -24.34 12.72 32.27
#